data_AF-A0A7X7M680-F1
#
_entry.id   AF-A0A7X7M680-F1
#
_cell.length_a   1.000
_cell.length_b   1.000
_cell.length_c   1.000
_cell.angle_alpha   90.00
_cell.angle_beta   90.00
_cell.angle_gamma   90.00
#
_symmetry.space_group_name_H-M   'P 1'
#
loop_
_entity.id
_entity.type
_entity.pdbx_description
1 polymer ?
#
loop_
_entity_poly.entity_id
_entity_poly.type
_entity_poly.pdbx_seq_one_letter_code
_entity_poly.pdbx_strand_id
1 'polypeptide(L)'
;MKQINIAEQAISKTVANGLLLDAYGALLTERQRQYLSLFYEEDLSLAEIADQFDISRQAVHDTIRHGEAQLREYEAALHLVAKDRERSRAVEELQRLTGNTSRINELLEQLL
;
A
#
# COMPACT_ATOMS: atom_id res chain seq x y z
N MET A 1 20.56 19.70 10.81
CA MET A 1 20.10 18.30 10.67
C MET A 1 18.62 18.27 11.06
N LYS A 2 17.72 17.90 10.13
CA LYS A 2 16.27 17.86 10.43
C LYS A 2 15.99 16.61 11.27
N GLN A 3 15.56 16.80 12.52
CA GLN A 3 14.86 15.75 13.25
C GLN A 3 13.56 15.50 12.49
N ILE A 4 13.46 14.35 11.83
CA ILE A 4 12.23 13.91 11.19
C ILE A 4 11.34 13.35 12.30
N ASN A 5 10.08 13.81 12.36
CA ASN A 5 9.09 13.42 13.35
C ASN A 5 8.75 11.93 13.21
N ILE A 6 8.91 11.15 14.29
CA ILE A 6 8.68 9.70 14.32
C ILE A 6 7.24 9.34 13.89
N ALA A 7 6.25 10.17 14.24
CA ALA A 7 4.86 9.96 13.85
C ALA A 7 4.65 10.11 12.33
N GLU A 8 5.31 11.07 11.69
CA GLU A 8 5.25 11.26 10.23
C GLU A 8 5.90 10.07 9.50
N GLN A 9 6.99 9.51 10.04
CA GLN A 9 7.61 8.30 9.49
C GLN A 9 6.72 7.07 9.62
N ALA A 10 6.05 6.90 10.76
CA ALA A 10 5.13 5.78 10.99
C ALA A 10 3.93 5.85 10.03
N ILE A 11 3.30 7.02 9.89
CA ILE A 11 2.20 7.26 8.96
C ILE A 11 2.66 7.00 7.51
N SER A 12 3.83 7.51 7.14
CA SER A 12 4.40 7.30 5.81
C SER A 12 4.64 5.82 5.50
N LYS A 13 5.07 5.04 6.49
CA LYS A 13 5.28 3.59 6.33
C LYS A 13 3.96 2.83 6.22
N THR A 14 2.97 3.15 7.05
CA THR A 14 1.63 2.55 6.99
C THR A 14 0.98 2.78 5.63
N VAL A 15 0.98 4.03 5.16
CA VAL A 15 0.46 4.40 3.84
C VAL A 15 1.23 3.69 2.73
N ALA A 16 2.56 3.62 2.82
CA ALA A 16 3.36 2.92 1.81
C ALA A 16 3.03 1.42 1.75
N ASN A 17 2.87 0.75 2.89
CA ASN A 17 2.52 -0.66 2.93
C ASN A 17 1.08 -0.93 2.46
N GLY A 18 0.13 -0.04 2.78
CA GLY A 18 -1.24 -0.11 2.23
C GLY A 18 -1.26 -0.05 0.71
N LEU A 19 -0.54 0.91 0.10
CA LEU A 19 -0.44 1.00 -1.36
C LEU A 19 0.19 -0.25 -2.01
N LEU A 20 1.17 -0.86 -1.34
CA LEU A 20 1.74 -2.12 -1.82
C LEU A 20 0.73 -3.26 -1.71
N LEU A 21 -0.06 -3.30 -0.64
CA LEU A 21 -1.10 -4.31 -0.44
C LEU A 21 -2.20 -4.19 -1.51
N ASP A 22 -2.62 -2.97 -1.85
CA ASP A 22 -3.58 -2.74 -2.94
C ASP A 22 -3.05 -3.25 -4.28
N ALA A 23 -1.77 -2.99 -4.57
CA ALA A 23 -1.15 -3.36 -5.84
C ALA A 23 -0.82 -4.86 -5.96
N TYR A 24 -0.44 -5.52 -4.87
CA TYR A 24 0.14 -6.87 -4.91
C TYR A 24 -0.52 -7.87 -3.97
N GLY A 25 -1.51 -7.49 -3.18
CA GLY A 25 -2.11 -8.33 -2.15
C GLY A 25 -2.69 -9.64 -2.68
N ALA A 26 -3.15 -9.65 -3.93
CA ALA A 26 -3.62 -10.86 -4.61
C ALA A 26 -2.55 -11.94 -4.86
N LEU A 27 -1.26 -11.58 -4.77
CA LEU A 27 -0.13 -12.52 -4.94
C LEU A 27 0.32 -13.16 -3.62
N LEU A 28 -0.16 -12.64 -2.48
CA LEU A 28 0.15 -13.19 -1.17
C LEU A 28 -0.65 -14.47 -0.91
N THR A 29 -0.23 -15.23 0.10
CA THR A 29 -1.10 -16.28 0.63
C THR A 29 -2.33 -15.66 1.29
N GLU A 30 -3.44 -16.39 1.30
CA GLU A 30 -4.70 -15.93 1.89
C GLU A 30 -4.52 -15.40 3.32
N ARG A 31 -3.76 -16.13 4.15
CA ARG A 31 -3.51 -15.75 5.55
C ARG A 31 -2.71 -14.45 5.67
N GLN A 32 -1.70 -14.26 4.83
CA GLN A 32 -0.90 -13.03 4.82
C GLN A 32 -1.75 -11.84 4.39
N ARG A 33 -2.49 -11.99 3.29
CA ARG A 33 -3.38 -10.95 2.77
C ARG A 33 -4.41 -10.57 3.83
N GLN A 34 -5.09 -11.56 4.42
CA GLN A 34 -6.11 -11.33 5.44
C GLN A 34 -5.56 -10.56 6.64
N TYR A 35 -4.41 -10.94 7.18
CA TYR A 35 -3.85 -10.26 8.36
C TYR A 35 -3.32 -8.86 8.03
N LEU A 36 -2.77 -8.68 6.82
CA LEU A 36 -2.35 -7.36 6.36
C LEU A 36 -3.53 -6.42 6.12
N SER A 37 -4.63 -6.89 5.52
CA SER A 37 -5.84 -6.08 5.32
C SER A 37 -6.47 -5.69 6.65
N LEU A 38 -6.60 -6.62 7.60
CA LEU A 38 -7.10 -6.28 8.94
C LEU A 38 -6.23 -5.24 9.64
N PHE A 39 -4.91 -5.30 9.45
CA PHE A 39 -3.98 -4.36 10.08
C PHE A 39 -3.91 -2.99 9.39
N TYR A 40 -3.92 -2.94 8.06
CA TYR A 40 -3.68 -1.72 7.28
C TYR A 40 -4.96 -1.04 6.77
N GLU A 41 -6.05 -1.78 6.58
CA GLU A 41 -7.32 -1.27 6.04
C GLU A 41 -8.37 -1.09 7.14
N GLU A 42 -8.39 -2.00 8.12
CA GLU A 42 -9.38 -2.02 9.22
C GLU A 42 -8.82 -1.49 10.55
N ASP A 43 -7.54 -1.06 10.58
CA ASP A 43 -6.84 -0.53 11.76
C ASP A 43 -6.84 -1.46 13.00
N LEU A 44 -7.00 -2.78 12.83
CA LEU A 44 -6.91 -3.72 13.95
C LEU A 44 -5.48 -3.82 14.47
N SER A 45 -5.34 -3.87 15.79
CA SER A 45 -4.08 -4.19 16.44
C SER A 45 -3.71 -5.67 16.30
N LEU A 46 -2.42 -5.98 16.45
CA LEU A 46 -1.93 -7.37 16.46
C LEU A 46 -2.59 -8.24 17.54
N ALA A 47 -3.06 -7.63 18.63
CA ALA A 47 -3.74 -8.32 19.71
C ALA A 47 -5.18 -8.68 19.31
N GLU A 48 -5.90 -7.75 18.68
CA GLU A 48 -7.27 -7.99 18.17
C GLU A 48 -7.28 -9.07 17.07
N ILE A 49 -6.31 -9.03 16.15
CA ILE A 49 -6.17 -10.08 15.13
C ILE A 49 -5.82 -11.43 15.81
N ALA A 50 -4.92 -11.44 16.79
CA ALA A 50 -4.55 -12.67 17.49
C ALA A 50 -5.75 -13.32 18.19
N ASP A 51 -6.57 -12.50 18.86
CA ASP A 51 -7.79 -12.94 19.56
C ASP A 51 -8.85 -13.46 18.57
N GLN A 52 -9.06 -12.76 17.45
CA GLN A 52 -10.02 -13.14 16.41
C GLN A 52 -9.72 -14.51 15.78
N PHE A 53 -8.45 -14.87 15.64
CA PHE A 53 -8.02 -16.13 15.01
C PHE A 53 -7.55 -17.20 16.00
N ASP A 54 -7.63 -16.97 17.31
CA ASP A 54 -7.13 -17.85 18.37
C ASP A 54 -5.67 -18.30 18.15
N ILE A 55 -4.80 -17.33 17.86
CA ILE A 55 -3.36 -17.54 17.65
C ILE A 55 -2.53 -16.58 18.50
N SER A 56 -1.21 -16.81 18.56
CA SER A 56 -0.35 -15.90 19.30
C SER A 56 -0.15 -14.56 18.55
N ARG A 57 -0.02 -13.47 19.31
CA ARG A 57 0.39 -12.16 18.78
C ARG A 57 1.70 -12.23 17.98
N GLN A 58 2.60 -13.13 18.36
CA GLN A 58 3.85 -13.38 17.65
C GLN A 58 3.61 -13.99 16.26
N ALA A 59 2.67 -14.93 16.14
CA ALA A 59 2.30 -15.53 14.86
C ALA A 59 1.68 -14.48 13.91
N VAL A 60 0.84 -13.57 14.43
CA VAL A 60 0.30 -12.44 13.64
C VAL A 60 1.42 -11.54 13.17
N HIS A 61 2.29 -11.10 14.09
CA HIS A 61 3.43 -10.22 13.79
C HIS A 61 4.32 -10.82 12.69
N ASP A 62 4.68 -12.09 12.81
CA ASP A 62 5.56 -12.75 11.86
C ASP A 62 4.87 -12.88 10.50
N THR A 63 3.59 -13.23 10.47
CA THR A 63 2.82 -13.31 9.21
C THR A 63 2.78 -11.96 8.49
N ILE A 64 2.48 -10.87 9.20
CA ILE A 64 2.47 -9.50 8.64
C ILE A 64 3.87 -9.14 8.12
N ARG A 65 4.92 -9.38 8.92
CA ARG A 65 6.30 -9.06 8.54
C ARG A 65 6.74 -9.80 7.27
N HIS A 66 6.38 -11.07 7.12
CA HIS A 66 6.69 -11.84 5.92
C HIS A 66 5.91 -11.33 4.71
N GLY A 67 4.61 -11.04 4.87
CA GLY A 67 3.80 -10.47 3.79
C GLY A 67 4.35 -9.12 3.32
N GLU A 68 4.72 -8.22 4.24
CA GLU A 68 5.37 -6.95 3.89
C GLU A 68 6.68 -7.13 3.12
N ALA A 69 7.49 -8.14 3.46
CA ALA A 69 8.72 -8.43 2.74
C ALA A 69 8.42 -8.85 1.30
N GLN A 70 7.46 -9.74 1.09
CA GLN A 70 7.04 -10.17 -0.24
C GLN A 70 6.44 -9.03 -1.07
N LEU A 71 5.61 -8.18 -0.47
CA LEU A 71 5.08 -6.97 -1.12
C LEU A 71 6.21 -6.05 -1.63
N ARG A 72 7.27 -5.87 -0.84
CA ARG A 72 8.46 -5.09 -1.26
C ARG A 72 9.26 -5.78 -2.36
N GLU A 73 9.37 -7.11 -2.33
CA GLU A 73 10.01 -7.88 -3.40
C GLU A 73 9.24 -7.77 -4.71
N TYR A 74 7.90 -7.84 -4.67
CA TYR A 74 7.05 -7.63 -5.85
C TYR A 74 7.22 -6.23 -6.43
N GLU A 75 7.23 -5.18 -5.59
CA GLU A 75 7.49 -3.83 -6.08
C GLU A 75 8.88 -3.66 -6.67
N ALA A 76 9.90 -4.28 -6.09
CA ALA A 76 11.25 -4.26 -6.62
C ALA A 76 11.36 -4.95 -8.00
N ALA A 77 10.49 -5.91 -8.30
CA ALA A 77 10.47 -6.62 -9.57
C ALA A 77 9.54 -5.99 -10.63
N LEU A 78 8.37 -5.48 -10.21
CA LEU A 78 7.28 -5.11 -11.11
C LEU A 78 7.09 -3.59 -11.25
N HIS A 79 7.45 -2.84 -10.20
CA HIS A 79 7.39 -1.38 -10.13
C HIS A 79 6.00 -0.78 -10.41
N LEU A 80 4.91 -1.48 -10.06
CA LEU A 80 3.55 -1.02 -10.34
C LEU A 80 3.23 0.28 -9.59
N VAL A 81 3.59 0.37 -8.31
CA VAL A 81 3.31 1.57 -7.51
C VAL A 81 4.16 2.75 -7.98
N ALA A 82 5.45 2.51 -8.29
CA ALA A 82 6.31 3.54 -8.86
C ALA A 82 5.78 4.06 -10.20
N LYS A 83 5.42 3.16 -11.12
CA LYS A 83 4.86 3.52 -12.44
C LYS A 83 3.54 4.26 -12.30
N ASP A 84 2.68 3.87 -11.36
CA ASP A 84 1.43 4.60 -11.10
C ASP A 84 1.67 6.04 -10.65
N ARG A 85 2.63 6.25 -9.74
CA ARG A 85 3.03 7.60 -9.33
C ARG A 85 3.59 8.42 -10.49
N GLU A 86 4.37 7.81 -11.38
CA GLU A 86 4.90 8.48 -12.56
C GLU A 86 3.78 8.88 -13.53
N ARG A 87 2.82 7.99 -13.79
CA ARG A 87 1.63 8.30 -14.60
C ARG A 87 0.84 9.45 -14.00
N SER A 88 0.54 9.38 -12.70
CA SER A 88 -0.21 10.42 -12.00
C SER A 88 0.46 11.79 -12.08
N ARG A 89 1.80 11.85 -11.94
CA ARG A 89 2.56 13.11 -12.15
C ARG A 89 2.49 13.63 -13.57
N ALA A 90 2.60 12.74 -14.56
CA ALA A 90 2.49 13.13 -15.97
C ALA A 90 1.10 13.70 -16.26
N VAL A 91 0.07 13.11 -15.70
CA VAL A 91 -1.32 13.59 -15.79
C VAL A 91 -1.48 14.97 -15.17
N GLU A 92 -1.02 15.15 -13.94
CA GLU A 92 -1.09 16.45 -13.26
C GLU A 92 -0.39 17.55 -14.08
N GLU A 93 0.76 17.23 -14.69
CA GLU A 93 1.47 18.17 -15.56
C GLU A 93 0.69 18.48 -16.84
N LEU A 94 0.10 17.47 -17.49
CA LEU A 94 -0.75 17.67 -18.67
C LEU A 94 -1.98 18.52 -18.34
N GLN A 95 -2.60 18.31 -17.18
CA GLN A 95 -3.73 19.12 -16.71
C GLN A 95 -3.32 20.58 -16.51
N ARG A 96 -2.14 20.84 -15.93
CA ARG A 96 -1.58 22.20 -15.77
C ARG A 96 -1.35 22.90 -17.10
N LEU A 97 -0.81 22.19 -18.09
CA LEU A 97 -0.44 22.76 -19.39
C LEU A 97 -1.63 22.99 -20.32
N THR A 98 -2.64 22.13 -20.29
CA THR A 98 -3.74 22.14 -21.27
C THR A 98 -4.99 22.89 -20.81
N GLY A 99 -5.18 23.06 -19.49
CA GLY A 99 -6.41 23.65 -18.92
C GLY A 99 -7.69 22.87 -19.23
N ASN A 100 -7.58 21.68 -19.85
CA ASN A 100 -8.70 20.90 -20.38
C ASN A 100 -8.80 19.56 -19.63
N THR A 101 -8.97 19.68 -18.31
CA THR A 101 -8.92 18.60 -17.31
C THR A 101 -9.91 17.47 -17.59
N SER A 102 -11.07 17.80 -18.17
CA SER A 102 -12.17 16.85 -18.38
C SER A 102 -11.80 15.69 -19.32
N ARG A 103 -11.11 15.98 -20.44
CA ARG A 103 -10.78 14.93 -21.43
C ARG A 103 -9.62 14.04 -20.98
N ILE A 104 -8.69 14.59 -20.20
CA ILE A 104 -7.58 13.81 -19.63
C ILE A 104 -8.12 12.81 -18.61
N ASN A 105 -9.04 13.23 -17.75
CA ASN A 105 -9.65 12.34 -16.75
C ASN A 105 -10.42 11.18 -17.39
N GLU A 106 -11.22 11.45 -18.44
CA GLU A 106 -11.93 10.40 -19.19
C GLU A 106 -10.98 9.34 -19.77
N LEU A 107 -9.81 9.74 -20.28
CA LEU A 107 -8.86 8.80 -20.86
C LEU A 107 -8.12 7.97 -19.80
N LEU A 108 -7.99 8.49 -18.58
CA LEU A 108 -7.34 7.78 -17.48
C LEU A 108 -8.24 6.75 -16.83
N GLU A 109 -9.53 7.07 -16.66
CA GLU A 109 -10.53 6.11 -16.19
C GLU A 109 -10.68 4.90 -17.13
N GLN A 110 -10.29 5.03 -18.40
CA GLN A 110 -10.30 3.93 -19.37
C GLN A 110 -9.07 3.01 -19.30
N LEU A 111 -8.01 3.43 -18.61
CA LEU A 111 -6.73 2.71 -18.50
C LEU A 111 -6.53 2.04 -17.13
N LEU A 112 -7.43 2.29 -16.18
CA LEU A 112 -7.55 1.63 -14.88
C LEU A 112 -8.73 0.64 -14.92
#